data_AF-A0AAV4BW43-F1
#
_entry.id   AF-A0AAV4BW43-F1
#
_cell.length_a   1.000
_cell.length_b   1.000
_cell.length_c   1.000
_cell.angle_alpha   90.00
_cell.angle_beta   90.00
_cell.angle_gamma   90.00
#
_symmetry.space_group_name_H-M   'P 1'
#
loop_
_entity.id
_entity.type
_entity.pdbx_description
1 polymer ?
#
loop_
_entity_poly.entity_id
_entity_poly.type
_entity_poly.pdbx_seq_one_letter_code
_entity_poly.pdbx_strand_id
1 'polypeptide(L)' 'MNFTKTFTKLSCMFLTLFTLVAGNVYLHNPRGSNNRLNERSRYRENANSLFDSQNNERGGYNVGSLFYYQGSKLPIEW' A
#
# COMPACT_ATOMS: atom_id res chain seq x y z
N MET A 1 20.85 -31.15 23.63
CA MET A 1 21.43 -29.97 22.92
C MET A 1 20.88 -29.74 21.50
N ASN A 2 20.12 -30.67 20.91
CA ASN A 2 19.61 -30.54 19.53
C ASN A 2 18.21 -29.88 19.44
N PHE A 3 17.35 -30.06 20.44
CA PHE A 3 15.98 -29.54 20.44
C PHE A 3 15.92 -28.01 20.37
N THR A 4 16.71 -27.32 21.20
CA THR A 4 16.80 -25.85 21.22
C THR A 4 17.29 -25.30 19.87
N LYS A 5 18.28 -25.97 19.25
CA LYS A 5 18.80 -25.58 17.92
C LYS A 5 17.74 -25.71 16.82
N THR A 6 16.92 -26.77 16.86
CA THR A 6 15.82 -26.96 15.91
C THR A 6 14.74 -25.89 16.09
N PHE A 7 14.39 -25.56 17.33
CA PHE A 7 13.40 -24.53 17.64
C PHE A 7 13.86 -23.14 17.19
N THR A 8 15.12 -22.79 17.43
CA THR A 8 15.71 -21.53 16.94
C THR A 8 15.69 -21.46 15.41
N LYS A 9 16.04 -22.54 14.70
CA LYS A 9 15.97 -22.60 13.23
C LYS A 9 14.56 -22.37 12.70
N LEU A 10 13.55 -23.02 13.30
CA LEU A 10 12.14 -22.83 12.96
C LEU A 10 11.69 -21.39 13.22
N SER A 11 12.04 -20.80 14.37
CA SER A 11 11.73 -19.40 14.67
C SER A 11 12.37 -18.45 13.65
N CYS A 12 13.65 -18.61 13.32
CA CYS A 12 14.30 -17.78 12.30
C CYS A 12 13.60 -17.92 10.93
N MET A 13 13.25 -19.16 10.54
CA MET A 13 12.53 -19.40 9.29
C MET A 13 11.17 -18.70 9.28
N PHE A 14 10.37 -18.83 10.34
CA PHE A 14 9.08 -18.15 10.45
C PHE A 14 9.24 -16.62 10.38
N LEU A 15 10.19 -16.05 11.13
CA LEU A 15 10.46 -14.62 11.11
C LEU A 15 10.86 -14.13 9.71
N THR A 16 11.69 -14.88 8.98
CA THR A 16 12.05 -14.53 7.60
C THR A 16 10.85 -14.59 6.65
N LEU A 17 9.96 -15.57 6.79
CA LEU A 17 8.76 -15.68 5.95
C LEU A 17 7.79 -14.52 6.16
N PHE A 18 7.66 -14.01 7.39
CA PHE A 18 6.83 -12.83 7.68
C PHE A 18 7.34 -11.57 6.97
N THR A 19 8.64 -11.43 6.73
CA THR A 19 9.18 -10.28 5.98
C THR A 19 8.90 -10.33 4.47
N LEU A 20 8.47 -11.48 3.94
CA LEU A 20 8.14 -11.65 2.52
C LEU A 20 6.70 -11.25 2.18
N VAL A 21 5.88 -10.93 3.18
CA VAL A 21 4.52 -10.43 2.95
C VAL A 21 4.60 -8.97 2.51
N ALA A 22 4.55 -8.76 1.19
CA ALA A 22 4.25 -7.46 0.58
C ALA A 22 2.81 -7.51 0.04
N GLY A 23 1.97 -6.58 0.50
CA GLY A 23 0.56 -6.50 0.12
C GLY A 23 0.27 -5.21 -0.62
N ASN A 24 -0.50 -5.31 -1.71
CA ASN A 24 -0.98 -4.15 -2.45
C ASN A 24 -2.08 -3.48 -1.64
N VAL A 25 -1.92 -2.20 -1.30
CA VAL A 25 -2.97 -1.45 -0.58
C VAL A 25 -3.77 -0.64 -1.58
N TYR A 26 -5.03 -1.01 -1.76
CA TYR A 26 -5.99 -0.25 -2.57
C TYR A 26 -6.64 0.84 -1.71
N LEU A 27 -6.05 2.04 -1.71
CA LEU A 27 -6.70 3.22 -1.13
C LEU A 27 -7.57 3.89 -2.19
N HIS A 28 -8.87 3.63 -2.12
CA HIS A 28 -9.85 4.30 -2.97
C HIS A 28 -10.20 5.70 -2.45
N ASN A 29 -9.98 5.96 -1.16
CA ASN A 29 -10.36 7.19 -0.49
C ASN A 29 -9.40 7.53 0.67
N PRO A 30 -8.90 8.78 0.79
CA PRO A 30 -9.09 9.90 -0.12
C PRO A 30 -8.43 9.67 -1.49
N ARG A 31 -9.08 10.16 -2.56
CA ARG A 31 -8.54 10.02 -3.94
C ARG A 31 -7.18 10.71 -4.05
N GLY A 32 -6.28 10.18 -4.88
CA GLY A 32 -4.90 10.68 -5.04
C GLY A 32 -3.88 10.10 -4.04
N SER A 33 -4.32 9.30 -3.07
CA SER A 33 -3.44 8.65 -2.07
C SER A 33 -2.66 7.43 -2.60
N ASN A 34 -2.85 7.05 -3.86
CA ASN A 34 -2.44 5.78 -4.48
C ASN A 34 -1.23 5.93 -5.44
N ASN A 35 -0.26 6.78 -5.09
CA ASN A 35 0.88 7.17 -5.94
C ASN A 35 0.49 7.95 -7.22
N ARG A 36 -0.78 8.36 -7.40
CA ARG A 36 -1.29 9.05 -8.62
C ARG A 36 -1.82 10.45 -8.32
N LEU A 37 -0.95 11.33 -7.84
CA LEU A 37 -1.35 12.70 -7.56
C LEU A 37 -1.46 13.49 -8.88
N ASN A 38 -2.68 13.57 -9.42
CA ASN A 38 -3.05 14.44 -10.53
C ASN A 38 -2.35 14.14 -11.86
N GLU A 39 -2.10 12.87 -12.15
CA GLU A 39 -1.47 12.46 -13.40
C GLU A 39 -2.48 12.43 -14.55
N ARG A 40 -2.06 12.92 -15.73
CA ARG A 40 -2.93 13.01 -16.91
C ARG A 40 -3.16 11.66 -17.59
N SER A 41 -2.23 10.72 -17.44
CA SER A 41 -2.22 9.40 -18.09
C SER A 41 -2.61 8.29 -17.11
N ARG A 42 -2.89 7.08 -17.65
CA ARG A 42 -3.13 5.86 -16.86
C ARG A 42 -1.84 5.18 -16.39
N TYR A 43 -0.67 5.74 -16.67
CA TYR A 43 0.62 5.27 -16.18
C TYR A 43 1.13 6.19 -15.08
N ARG A 44 1.95 5.66 -14.18
CA ARG A 44 2.66 6.49 -13.19
C ARG A 44 3.76 7.24 -13.94
N GLU A 45 3.75 8.56 -13.90
CA GLU A 45 4.75 9.42 -14.53
C GLU A 45 5.93 9.69 -13.59
N ASN A 46 5.70 9.73 -12.27
CA ASN A 46 6.76 9.95 -11.29
C ASN A 46 6.80 8.84 -10.23
N ALA A 47 7.94 8.13 -10.20
CA ALA A 47 8.15 7.03 -9.27
C ALA A 47 8.59 7.44 -7.86
N ASN A 48 9.06 8.67 -7.68
CA ASN A 48 9.70 9.14 -6.46
C ASN A 48 8.70 9.84 -5.53
N SER A 49 7.64 9.14 -5.15
CA SER A 49 6.70 9.61 -4.12
C SER A 49 7.12 9.12 -2.73
N LEU A 50 6.82 9.89 -1.68
CA LEU A 50 7.10 9.51 -0.28
C LEU A 50 6.26 8.31 0.21
N PHE A 51 5.33 7.84 -0.61
CA PHE A 51 4.46 6.70 -0.36
C PHE A 51 4.51 5.76 -1.58
N ASP A 52 4.52 4.45 -1.30
CA ASP A 52 4.41 3.41 -2.30
C ASP A 52 3.34 2.39 -1.91
N SER A 53 2.17 2.50 -2.56
CA SER A 53 1.04 1.59 -2.36
C SER A 53 1.24 0.16 -2.89
N GLN A 54 2.30 -0.10 -3.66
CA GLN A 54 2.58 -1.39 -4.34
C GLN A 54 1.44 -1.89 -5.26
N ASN A 55 0.45 -1.06 -5.60
CA ASN A 55 -0.77 -1.49 -6.30
C ASN A 55 -0.65 -1.71 -7.82
N ASN A 56 0.50 -2.19 -8.28
CA ASN A 56 0.84 -2.40 -9.68
C ASN A 56 0.69 -1.13 -10.55
N GLU A 57 0.86 0.05 -9.93
CA GLU A 57 0.85 1.37 -10.57
C GLU A 57 -0.46 1.72 -11.30
N ARG A 58 -1.51 0.90 -11.11
CA ARG A 58 -2.79 0.97 -11.84
C ARG A 58 -4.01 0.98 -10.93
N GLY A 59 -3.84 0.64 -9.65
CA GLY A 59 -4.92 0.69 -8.67
C GLY A 59 -5.22 2.13 -8.23
N GLY A 60 -6.50 2.47 -8.06
CA GLY A 60 -6.99 3.72 -7.46
C GLY A 60 -7.27 4.88 -8.43
N TYR A 61 -7.68 6.03 -7.87
CA TYR A 61 -8.23 7.17 -8.62
C TYR A 61 -7.36 8.43 -8.47
N ASN A 62 -7.19 9.16 -9.59
CA ASN A 62 -6.71 10.54 -9.55
C ASN A 62 -7.62 11.38 -8.65
N VAL A 63 -7.03 12.35 -7.93
CA VAL A 63 -7.77 13.28 -7.06
C VAL A 63 -8.89 14.01 -7.83
N GLY A 64 -8.61 14.44 -9.07
CA GLY A 64 -9.56 15.14 -9.93
C GLY A 64 -10.16 16.38 -9.24
N SER A 65 -11.44 16.66 -9.52
CA SER A 65 -12.19 17.78 -8.93
C SER A 65 -13.00 17.35 -7.69
N LEU A 66 -12.42 16.54 -6.80
CA LEU A 66 -13.09 16.12 -5.57
C LEU A 66 -12.82 17.14 -4.46
N PHE A 67 -13.89 17.70 -3.89
CA PHE A 67 -13.83 18.66 -2.79
C PHE A 67 -14.37 18.03 -1.51
N TYR A 68 -13.56 18.03 -0.46
CA TYR A 68 -13.97 17.63 0.88
C TYR A 68 -14.35 18.87 1.68
N TYR A 69 -15.58 18.90 2.18
CA TYR A 69 -16.05 19.96 3.05
C TYR A 69 -15.82 19.58 4.51
N GLN A 70 -15.50 20.56 5.34
CA GLN A 70 -15.34 20.34 6.78
C GLN A 70 -16.60 19.69 7.37
N GLY A 71 -16.43 18.60 8.14
CA GLY A 71 -17.53 17.86 8.75
C GLY A 71 -18.17 16.77 7.86
N SER A 72 -17.74 16.62 6.61
CA SER A 72 -18.17 15.49 5.77
C SER A 72 -17.69 14.16 6.34
N LYS A 73 -18.58 13.15 6.35
CA LYS A 73 -18.22 11.76 6.69
C LYS A 73 -17.94 11.01 5.40
N LEU A 74 -16.76 10.43 5.32
CA LEU A 74 -16.31 9.72 4.12
C LEU A 74 -16.38 8.22 4.37
N PRO A 75 -17.16 7.46 3.58
CA PRO A 75 -17.08 6.01 3.64
C PRO A 75 -15.70 5.58 3.13
N ILE A 76 -15.02 4.76 3.93
CA ILE A 76 -13.78 4.09 3.55
C ILE A 76 -14.18 2.66 3.20
N GLU A 77 -14.03 2.32 1.93
CA GLU A 77 -14.22 0.99 1.39
C GLU A 77 -12.84 0.48 0.93
N TRP A 78 -12.56 -0.79 1.19
CA TRP A 78 -11.31 -1.48 0.86
C TRP A 78 -11.52 -2.56 -0.19
#